data_AF-A0A2H9TLZ3-F1
#
_entry.id   AF-A0A2H9TLZ3-F1
#
_cell.length_a   1.000
_cell.length_b   1.000
_cell.length_c   1.000
_cell.angle_alpha   90.00
_cell.angle_beta   90.00
_cell.angle_gamma   90.00
#
_symmetry.space_group_name_H-M   'P 1'
#
loop_
_entity.id
_entity.type
_entity.pdbx_description
1 polymer ?
#
loop_
_entity_poly.entity_id
_entity_poly.type
_entity_poly.pdbx_seq_one_letter_code
_entity_poly.pdbx_strand_id
1 'polypeptide(L)'
;MKGCYSLRDHLDTQTRTDYLVLLRAAYYDTMDRTFLPTVDELRNQPLEFVEWLNRVNRLLLPDKSLMSLCASMRAGAELHEWVSSYKQVDVATCDMACKAAEIGNVDALKWINEKNPEAIPGVSAIRTRLESRPDDSALLEWALQKVPRLLPDHKRLIDFGCDRHAPELVQKVKDYQTRRVVA
;
A
#
# COMPACT_ATOMS: atom_id res chain seq x y z
N MET A 1 12.16 -19.73 -16.08
CA MET A 1 10.87 -19.49 -16.77
C MET A 1 10.77 -18.00 -17.03
N LYS A 2 10.73 -17.57 -18.29
CA LYS A 2 10.53 -16.16 -18.64
C LYS A 2 9.06 -15.85 -18.41
N GLY A 3 8.74 -14.99 -17.44
CA GLY A 3 7.37 -14.56 -17.18
C GLY A 3 6.81 -13.90 -18.44
N CYS A 4 5.63 -14.33 -18.89
CA CYS A 4 4.86 -13.57 -19.86
C CYS A 4 4.44 -12.27 -19.17
N TYR A 5 5.22 -11.20 -19.35
CA TYR A 5 4.83 -9.86 -18.95
C TYR A 5 3.61 -9.48 -19.79
N SER A 6 2.46 -9.35 -19.15
CA SER A 6 1.26 -8.90 -19.82
C SER A 6 1.47 -7.44 -20.22
N LEU A 7 1.17 -7.08 -21.48
CA LEU A 7 1.17 -5.68 -21.97
C LEU A 7 0.37 -4.74 -21.05
N ARG A 8 -0.49 -5.28 -20.18
CA ARG A 8 -1.31 -4.60 -19.18
C ARG A 8 -0.53 -4.03 -17.99
N ASP A 9 0.71 -4.49 -17.73
CA ASP A 9 1.50 -4.04 -16.57
C ASP A 9 2.13 -2.65 -16.75
N HIS A 10 2.06 -2.07 -17.95
CA HIS A 10 2.61 -0.75 -18.28
C HIS A 10 1.57 0.35 -18.48
N LEU A 11 0.28 0.04 -18.34
CA LEU A 11 -0.75 1.05 -18.37
C LEU A 11 -0.68 1.90 -17.10
N ASP A 12 -0.67 3.22 -17.26
CA ASP A 12 -0.81 4.12 -16.13
C ASP A 12 -2.19 3.95 -15.47
N THR A 13 -2.34 4.47 -14.25
CA THR A 13 -3.56 4.34 -13.45
C THR A 13 -4.80 4.89 -14.15
N GLN A 14 -4.67 5.96 -14.94
CA GLN A 14 -5.79 6.57 -15.66
C GLN A 14 -6.27 5.65 -16.77
N THR A 15 -5.34 5.15 -17.61
CA THR A 15 -5.70 4.24 -18.70
C THR A 15 -6.39 2.96 -18.18
N ARG A 16 -5.95 2.44 -17.02
CA ARG A 16 -6.62 1.30 -16.37
C ARG A 16 -8.03 1.66 -15.86
N THR A 17 -8.19 2.85 -15.30
CA THR A 17 -9.50 3.35 -14.83
C THR A 17 -10.48 3.46 -16.00
N ASP A 18 -10.05 4.06 -17.12
CA ASP A 18 -10.88 4.21 -18.32
C ASP A 18 -11.31 2.84 -18.88
N TYR A 19 -10.40 1.87 -18.90
CA TYR A 19 -10.71 0.50 -19.27
C TYR A 19 -11.78 -0.14 -18.35
N LEU A 20 -11.71 0.07 -17.03
CA LEU A 20 -12.72 -0.44 -16.11
C LEU A 20 -14.08 0.24 -16.27
N VAL A 21 -14.13 1.51 -16.66
CA VAL A 21 -15.37 2.21 -17.02
C VAL A 21 -16.01 1.54 -18.24
N LEU A 22 -15.22 1.24 -19.28
CA LEU A 22 -15.70 0.56 -20.48
C LEU A 22 -16.21 -0.85 -20.17
N LEU A 23 -15.48 -1.63 -19.36
CA LEU A 23 -15.92 -2.95 -18.91
C LEU A 23 -17.25 -2.88 -18.16
N ARG A 24 -17.40 -1.91 -17.26
CA ARG A 24 -18.64 -1.69 -16.50
C ARG A 24 -19.81 -1.35 -17.41
N ALA A 25 -19.61 -0.48 -18.40
CA ALA A 25 -20.64 -0.13 -19.37
C ALA A 25 -21.06 -1.34 -20.22
N ALA A 26 -20.09 -2.09 -20.77
CA ALA A 26 -20.34 -3.29 -21.57
C ALA A 26 -21.06 -4.38 -20.76
N TYR A 27 -20.69 -4.56 -19.48
CA TYR A 27 -21.38 -5.46 -18.57
C TYR A 27 -22.86 -5.07 -18.40
N TYR A 28 -23.18 -3.80 -18.19
CA TYR A 28 -24.59 -3.40 -18.01
C TYR A 28 -25.42 -3.49 -19.29
N ASP A 29 -24.80 -3.34 -20.46
CA ASP A 29 -25.48 -3.49 -21.75
C ASP A 29 -25.82 -4.96 -22.07
N THR A 30 -24.88 -5.87 -21.77
CA THR A 30 -24.97 -7.27 -22.21
C THR A 30 -25.32 -8.25 -21.09
N MET A 31 -25.09 -7.86 -19.83
CA MET A 31 -25.03 -8.73 -18.65
C MET A 31 -24.02 -9.88 -18.78
N ASP A 32 -23.09 -9.80 -19.75
CA ASP A 32 -22.09 -10.84 -20.00
C ASP A 32 -20.97 -10.77 -18.96
N ARG A 33 -20.78 -11.88 -18.25
CA ARG A 33 -19.78 -12.02 -17.20
C ARG A 33 -18.35 -11.96 -17.72
N THR A 34 -18.11 -12.12 -19.02
CA THR A 34 -16.78 -11.92 -19.61
C THR A 34 -16.28 -10.48 -19.50
N PHE A 35 -17.16 -9.51 -19.27
CA PHE A 35 -16.80 -8.11 -19.03
C PHE A 35 -16.53 -7.79 -17.55
N LEU A 36 -16.57 -8.78 -16.66
CA LEU A 36 -16.18 -8.55 -15.26
C LEU A 36 -14.64 -8.49 -15.15
N PRO A 37 -14.08 -7.49 -14.46
CA PRO A 37 -12.64 -7.41 -14.27
C PRO A 37 -12.14 -8.54 -13.37
N THR A 38 -10.93 -8.96 -13.65
CA THR A 38 -10.14 -9.85 -12.80
C THR A 38 -9.63 -9.11 -11.56
N VAL A 39 -9.25 -9.86 -10.52
CA VAL A 39 -8.62 -9.29 -9.31
C VAL A 39 -7.35 -8.52 -9.65
N ASP A 40 -6.56 -8.98 -10.62
CA ASP A 40 -5.34 -8.30 -11.03
C ASP A 40 -5.60 -6.97 -11.76
N GLU A 41 -6.68 -6.89 -12.53
CA GLU A 41 -7.15 -5.64 -13.16
C GLU A 41 -7.62 -4.62 -12.12
N LEU A 42 -8.16 -5.07 -10.97
CA LEU A 42 -8.58 -4.23 -9.86
C LEU A 42 -7.45 -3.71 -8.96
N ARG A 43 -6.21 -4.18 -9.11
CA ARG A 43 -5.09 -3.68 -8.31
C ARG A 43 -4.83 -2.21 -8.57
N ASN A 44 -4.66 -1.42 -7.51
CA ASN A 44 -4.44 0.03 -7.58
C ASN A 44 -5.56 0.79 -8.30
N GLN A 45 -6.79 0.30 -8.24
CA GLN A 45 -7.96 0.96 -8.82
C GLN A 45 -8.80 1.61 -7.73
N PRO A 46 -9.59 2.65 -8.07
CA PRO A 46 -10.53 3.24 -7.13
C PRO A 46 -11.45 2.20 -6.47
N LEU A 47 -11.76 2.40 -5.19
CA LEU A 47 -12.62 1.51 -4.39
C LEU A 47 -13.94 1.19 -5.10
N GLU A 48 -14.52 2.16 -5.81
CA GLU A 48 -15.81 2.01 -6.50
C GLU A 48 -15.88 0.82 -7.47
N PHE A 49 -14.76 0.44 -8.10
CA PHE A 49 -14.73 -0.71 -9.01
C PHE A 49 -14.71 -2.04 -8.26
N VAL A 50 -14.02 -2.09 -7.12
CA VAL A 50 -14.03 -3.26 -6.22
C VAL A 50 -15.42 -3.45 -5.62
N GLU A 51 -16.05 -2.37 -5.17
CA GLU A 51 -17.42 -2.42 -4.69
C GLU A 51 -18.40 -2.85 -5.79
N TRP A 52 -18.24 -2.31 -7.00
CA TRP A 52 -19.07 -2.68 -8.14
C TRP A 52 -18.97 -4.17 -8.44
N LEU A 53 -17.74 -4.72 -8.54
CA LEU A 53 -17.56 -6.16 -8.77
C LEU A 53 -18.18 -6.99 -7.63
N ASN A 54 -18.00 -6.58 -6.37
CA ASN A 54 -18.58 -7.28 -5.21
C ASN A 54 -20.12 -7.21 -5.20
N ARG A 55 -20.73 -6.10 -5.63
CA ARG A 55 -22.18 -5.96 -5.77
C ARG A 55 -22.74 -6.89 -6.85
N VAL A 56 -22.06 -6.95 -8.00
CA VAL A 56 -22.48 -7.79 -9.13
C VAL A 56 -22.29 -9.28 -8.84
N ASN A 57 -21.15 -9.66 -8.26
CA ASN A 57 -20.86 -11.05 -7.96
C ASN A 57 -19.92 -11.19 -6.75
N ARG A 58 -20.52 -11.44 -5.58
CA ARG A 58 -19.79 -11.63 -4.31
C ARG A 58 -18.79 -12.79 -4.34
N LEU A 59 -19.01 -13.81 -5.17
CA LEU A 59 -18.16 -15.00 -5.22
C LEU A 59 -16.82 -14.74 -5.93
N LEU A 60 -16.69 -13.63 -6.67
CA LEU A 60 -15.44 -13.29 -7.37
C LEU A 60 -14.41 -12.60 -6.47
N LEU A 61 -14.83 -12.12 -5.30
CA LEU A 61 -13.97 -11.46 -4.33
C LEU A 61 -14.02 -12.18 -2.98
N PRO A 62 -13.48 -13.42 -2.90
CA PRO A 62 -13.26 -14.08 -1.62
C PRO A 62 -12.27 -13.26 -0.78
N ASP A 63 -12.28 -13.48 0.54
CA ASP A 63 -11.47 -12.69 1.50
C ASP A 63 -9.98 -12.66 1.12
N LYS A 64 -9.44 -13.78 0.64
CA LYS A 64 -8.05 -13.85 0.16
C LYS A 64 -7.76 -12.87 -0.98
N SER A 65 -8.69 -12.69 -1.91
CA SER A 65 -8.56 -11.73 -3.00
C SER A 65 -8.65 -10.29 -2.50
N LEU A 66 -9.54 -10.02 -1.54
CA LEU A 66 -9.65 -8.70 -0.92
C LEU A 66 -8.38 -8.33 -0.13
N MET A 67 -7.82 -9.26 0.63
CA MET A 67 -6.53 -9.09 1.30
C MET A 67 -5.40 -8.79 0.30
N SER A 68 -5.38 -9.51 -0.83
CA SER A 68 -4.43 -9.27 -1.92
C SER A 68 -4.60 -7.88 -2.54
N LEU A 69 -5.84 -7.40 -2.70
CA LEU A 69 -6.11 -6.06 -3.19
C LEU A 69 -5.63 -5.00 -2.19
N CYS A 70 -6.00 -5.10 -0.90
CA CYS A 70 -5.53 -4.22 0.17
C CYS A 70 -4.00 -4.10 0.18
N ALA A 71 -3.30 -5.23 0.15
CA ALA A 71 -1.84 -5.29 0.15
C ALA A 71 -1.19 -4.69 -1.11
N SER A 72 -1.96 -4.49 -2.19
CA SER A 72 -1.47 -3.94 -3.45
C SER A 72 -1.77 -2.45 -3.62
N MET A 73 -2.59 -1.83 -2.75
CA MET A 73 -3.04 -0.44 -2.87
C MET A 73 -1.92 0.53 -2.54
N ARG A 74 -1.48 1.30 -3.52
CA ARG A 74 -0.39 2.28 -3.41
C ARG A 74 -0.77 3.57 -2.71
N ALA A 75 -2.05 3.89 -2.62
CA ALA A 75 -2.54 5.13 -2.01
C ALA A 75 -3.86 4.88 -1.28
N GLY A 76 -4.11 5.71 -0.27
CA GLY A 76 -5.35 5.72 0.48
C GLY A 76 -5.55 4.52 1.41
N ALA A 77 -6.58 4.62 2.24
CA ALA A 77 -6.99 3.60 3.20
C ALA A 77 -8.44 3.12 2.97
N GLU A 78 -9.14 3.67 1.98
CA GLU A 78 -10.57 3.47 1.74
C GLU A 78 -10.89 2.00 1.50
N LEU A 79 -10.04 1.28 0.76
CA LEU A 79 -10.23 -0.16 0.56
C LEU A 79 -10.06 -0.95 1.86
N HIS A 80 -9.10 -0.58 2.71
CA HIS A 80 -8.90 -1.25 4.00
C HIS A 80 -10.11 -1.03 4.91
N GLU A 81 -10.58 0.21 4.98
CA GLU A 81 -11.77 0.59 5.74
C GLU A 81 -13.01 -0.14 5.24
N TRP A 82 -13.23 -0.18 3.92
CA TRP A 82 -14.36 -0.86 3.32
C TRP A 82 -14.31 -2.37 3.56
N VAL A 83 -13.17 -3.04 3.35
CA VAL A 83 -13.03 -4.48 3.60
C VAL A 83 -13.27 -4.80 5.09
N SER A 84 -12.69 -4.01 6.00
CA SER A 84 -12.85 -4.21 7.43
C SER A 84 -14.30 -4.03 7.89
N SER A 85 -14.97 -2.96 7.45
CA SER A 85 -16.35 -2.65 7.84
C SER A 85 -17.38 -3.56 7.17
N TYR A 86 -17.24 -3.83 5.88
CA TYR A 86 -18.25 -4.55 5.08
C TYR A 86 -18.13 -6.07 5.22
N LYS A 87 -16.91 -6.62 5.27
CA LYS A 87 -16.68 -8.07 5.32
C LYS A 87 -16.34 -8.59 6.71
N GLN A 88 -16.14 -7.70 7.69
CA GLN A 88 -15.64 -8.06 9.02
C GLN A 88 -14.31 -8.83 8.96
N VAL A 89 -13.53 -8.59 7.90
CA VAL A 89 -12.19 -9.17 7.74
C VAL A 89 -11.22 -8.27 8.50
N ASP A 90 -10.44 -8.85 9.41
CA ASP A 90 -9.38 -8.13 10.06
C ASP A 90 -8.21 -7.91 9.09
N VAL A 91 -8.12 -6.68 8.58
CA VAL A 91 -7.03 -6.24 7.70
C VAL A 91 -5.96 -5.44 8.46
N ALA A 92 -6.17 -5.16 9.75
CA ALA A 92 -5.25 -4.38 10.58
C ALA A 92 -4.18 -5.28 11.22
N THR A 93 -3.46 -6.01 10.38
CA THR A 93 -2.46 -7.01 10.80
C THR A 93 -1.02 -6.52 10.55
N CYS A 94 -0.05 -7.12 11.23
CA CYS A 94 1.37 -6.83 11.00
C CYS A 94 1.79 -7.07 9.55
N ASP A 95 1.27 -8.12 8.90
CA ASP A 95 1.56 -8.43 7.49
C ASP A 95 1.04 -7.31 6.57
N MET A 96 -0.15 -6.79 6.83
CA MET A 96 -0.69 -5.67 6.06
C MET A 96 0.11 -4.39 6.29
N ALA A 97 0.54 -4.13 7.54
CA ALA A 97 1.43 -3.01 7.84
C ALA A 97 2.76 -3.14 7.08
N CYS A 98 3.36 -4.34 7.03
CA CYS A 98 4.57 -4.59 6.25
C CYS A 98 4.34 -4.29 4.76
N LYS A 99 3.22 -4.74 4.18
CA LYS A 99 2.89 -4.48 2.77
C LYS A 99 2.68 -3.00 2.50
N ALA A 100 1.93 -2.29 3.35
CA ALA A 100 1.72 -0.86 3.23
C ALA A 100 3.05 -0.08 3.32
N ALA A 101 3.96 -0.47 4.21
CA ALA A 101 5.30 0.11 4.29
C ALA A 101 6.16 -0.19 3.05
N GLU A 102 6.18 -1.43 2.57
CA GLU A 102 6.95 -1.83 1.37
C GLU A 102 6.55 -1.04 0.12
N ILE A 103 5.26 -0.72 -0.04
CA ILE A 103 4.75 0.02 -1.19
C ILE A 103 4.72 1.54 -0.97
N GLY A 104 4.97 2.01 0.25
CA GLY A 104 4.92 3.43 0.64
C GLY A 104 3.52 4.00 0.79
N ASN A 105 2.51 3.17 1.08
CA ASN A 105 1.15 3.65 1.37
C ASN A 105 1.05 4.05 2.85
N VAL A 106 1.46 5.29 3.14
CA VAL A 106 1.48 5.84 4.50
C VAL A 106 0.07 6.01 5.08
N ASP A 107 -0.93 6.26 4.25
CA ASP A 107 -2.32 6.41 4.71
C ASP A 107 -2.89 5.08 5.19
N ALA A 108 -2.64 3.99 4.46
CA ALA A 108 -2.96 2.64 4.94
C ALA A 108 -2.19 2.30 6.22
N LEU A 109 -0.90 2.64 6.32
CA LEU A 109 -0.12 2.45 7.56
C LEU A 109 -0.73 3.18 8.77
N LYS A 110 -1.13 4.45 8.59
CA LYS A 110 -1.78 5.23 9.65
C LYS A 110 -3.08 4.55 10.09
N TRP A 111 -3.95 4.22 9.13
CA TRP A 111 -5.22 3.55 9.42
C TRP A 111 -5.01 2.20 10.12
N ILE A 112 -4.05 1.38 9.67
CA ILE A 112 -3.73 0.09 10.29
C ILE A 112 -3.27 0.30 11.73
N ASN A 113 -2.37 1.25 11.98
CA ASN A 113 -1.86 1.53 13.32
C ASN A 113 -2.92 2.14 14.26
N GLU A 114 -3.89 2.90 13.73
CA GLU A 114 -5.02 3.42 14.51
C GLU A 114 -5.98 2.31 14.93
N LYS A 115 -6.24 1.33 14.04
CA LYS A 115 -7.10 0.18 14.35
C LYS A 115 -6.41 -0.85 15.23
N ASN A 116 -5.11 -1.04 15.03
CA ASN A 116 -4.28 -1.96 15.80
C ASN A 116 -2.90 -1.33 16.07
N PRO A 117 -2.72 -0.69 17.25
CA PRO A 117 -1.44 -0.08 17.61
C PRO A 117 -0.25 -1.05 17.66
N GLU A 118 -0.52 -2.36 17.80
CA GLU A 118 0.51 -3.41 17.79
C GLU A 118 0.90 -3.86 16.37
N ALA A 119 0.10 -3.53 15.34
CA ALA A 119 0.38 -3.81 13.94
C ALA A 119 1.47 -2.88 13.40
N ILE A 120 2.71 -3.14 13.82
CA ILE A 120 3.89 -2.38 13.46
C ILE A 120 4.59 -3.06 12.27
N PRO A 121 4.94 -2.32 11.19
CA PRO A 121 5.69 -2.91 10.08
C PRO A 121 7.09 -3.35 10.53
N GLY A 122 7.58 -4.44 9.94
CA GLY A 122 8.95 -4.92 10.17
C GLY A 122 10.02 -3.95 9.66
N VAL A 123 11.20 -3.97 10.29
CA VAL A 123 12.36 -3.14 9.88
C VAL A 123 12.73 -3.34 8.41
N SER A 124 12.62 -4.57 7.89
CA SER A 124 12.91 -4.87 6.49
C SER A 124 11.97 -4.14 5.54
N ALA A 125 10.69 -4.00 5.87
CA ALA A 125 9.70 -3.33 5.02
C ALA A 125 10.01 -1.84 4.85
N ILE A 126 10.23 -1.13 5.97
CA ILE A 126 10.63 0.28 5.97
C ILE A 126 11.95 0.47 5.20
N ARG A 127 12.95 -0.38 5.48
CA ARG A 127 14.26 -0.30 4.83
C ARG A 127 14.17 -0.50 3.32
N THR A 128 13.52 -1.58 2.86
CA THR A 128 13.35 -1.88 1.44
C THR A 128 12.69 -0.72 0.69
N ARG A 129 11.71 -0.07 1.33
CA ARG A 129 11.05 1.08 0.72
C ARG A 129 11.97 2.29 0.64
N LEU A 130 12.61 2.69 1.73
CA LEU A 130 13.50 3.87 1.73
C LEU A 130 14.72 3.68 0.83
N GLU A 131 15.23 2.44 0.69
CA GLU A 131 16.32 2.12 -0.23
C GLU A 131 15.89 2.23 -1.70
N SER A 132 14.66 1.85 -2.04
CA SER A 132 14.13 1.93 -3.42
C SER A 132 13.52 3.28 -3.78
N ARG A 133 13.10 4.06 -2.78
CA ARG A 133 12.45 5.38 -2.91
C ARG A 133 12.95 6.30 -1.79
N PRO A 134 14.18 6.82 -1.91
CA PRO A 134 14.75 7.70 -0.88
C PRO A 134 14.03 9.04 -0.75
N ASP A 135 13.17 9.38 -1.72
CA ASP A 135 12.28 10.53 -1.75
C ASP A 135 10.98 10.32 -0.97
N ASP A 136 10.74 9.14 -0.38
CA ASP A 136 9.54 8.83 0.42
C ASP A 136 9.62 9.43 1.84
N SER A 137 9.62 10.76 1.90
CA SER A 137 9.70 11.55 3.13
C SER A 137 8.51 11.30 4.06
N ALA A 138 7.33 10.99 3.50
CA ALA A 138 6.13 10.68 4.27
C ALA A 138 6.31 9.40 5.11
N LEU A 139 6.88 8.35 4.52
CA LEU A 139 7.18 7.12 5.27
C LEU A 139 8.25 7.36 6.33
N LEU A 140 9.32 8.10 5.98
CA LEU A 140 10.40 8.43 6.91
C LEU A 140 9.88 9.24 8.11
N GLU A 141 9.06 10.26 7.86
CA GLU A 141 8.44 11.07 8.90
C GLU A 141 7.52 10.24 9.80
N TRP A 142 6.64 9.42 9.21
CA TRP A 142 5.75 8.54 9.97
C TRP A 142 6.55 7.58 10.87
N ALA A 143 7.59 6.94 10.33
CA ALA A 143 8.42 6.00 11.07
C ALA A 143 9.20 6.70 12.20
N LEU A 144 9.68 7.93 11.97
CA LEU A 144 10.33 8.74 13.02
C LEU A 144 9.36 9.10 14.15
N GLN A 145 8.10 9.41 13.83
CA GLN A 145 7.10 9.79 14.84
C GLN A 145 6.56 8.59 15.62
N LYS A 146 6.28 7.47 14.93
CA LYS A 146 5.57 6.33 15.53
C LYS A 146 6.50 5.23 16.02
N VAL A 147 7.56 4.93 15.27
CA VAL A 147 8.43 3.76 15.52
C VAL A 147 9.91 4.05 15.25
N PRO A 148 10.49 5.10 15.87
CA PRO A 148 11.84 5.57 15.52
C PRO A 148 12.94 4.53 15.76
N ARG A 149 12.69 3.55 16.63
CA ARG A 149 13.58 2.39 16.86
C ARG A 149 13.73 1.46 15.66
N LEU A 150 12.83 1.52 14.68
CA LEU A 150 12.85 0.67 13.48
C LEU A 150 13.54 1.34 12.29
N LEU A 151 13.91 2.61 12.42
CA LEU A 151 14.61 3.32 11.37
C LEU A 151 16.05 2.80 11.21
N PRO A 152 16.55 2.71 9.97
CA PRO A 152 17.99 2.50 9.71
C PRO A 152 18.85 3.56 10.41
N ASP A 153 20.12 3.23 10.63
CA ASP A 153 21.12 4.23 11.06
C ASP A 153 21.15 5.41 10.08
N HIS A 154 21.30 6.64 10.60
CA HIS A 154 21.31 7.84 9.77
C HIS A 154 22.37 7.81 8.66
N LYS A 155 23.51 7.12 8.84
CA LYS A 155 24.51 6.93 7.77
C LYS A 155 23.94 6.09 6.63
N ARG A 156 23.17 5.04 6.94
CA ARG A 156 22.47 4.26 5.91
C ARG A 156 21.42 5.07 5.18
N LEU A 157 20.72 5.98 5.87
CA LEU A 157 19.77 6.89 5.20
C LEU A 157 20.49 7.84 4.23
N ILE A 158 21.70 8.29 4.56
CA ILE A 158 22.57 9.05 3.63
C ILE A 158 23.00 8.15 2.46
N ASP A 159 23.39 6.90 2.72
CA ASP A 159 23.77 5.95 1.66
C ASP A 159 22.60 5.68 0.68
N PHE A 160 21.36 5.66 1.19
CA PHE A 160 20.15 5.56 0.36
C PHE A 160 19.88 6.85 -0.44
N GLY A 161 20.45 7.98 -0.03
CA GLY A 161 20.22 9.30 -0.64
C GLY A 161 19.06 10.07 -0.04
N CYS A 162 18.52 9.66 1.12
CA CYS A 162 17.42 10.36 1.78
C CYS A 162 17.78 11.78 2.20
N ASP A 163 19.07 12.07 2.43
CA ASP A 163 19.58 13.41 2.79
C ASP A 163 19.37 14.44 1.68
N ARG A 164 19.34 13.99 0.41
CA ARG A 164 19.09 14.88 -0.74
C ARG A 164 17.63 15.30 -0.85
N HIS A 165 16.71 14.50 -0.32
CA HIS A 165 15.27 14.71 -0.44
C HIS A 165 14.63 15.24 0.85
N ALA A 166 15.15 14.83 2.02
CA ALA A 166 14.62 15.19 3.33
C ALA A 166 15.75 15.38 4.37
N PRO A 167 16.67 16.34 4.17
CA PRO A 167 17.85 16.53 5.05
C PRO A 167 17.45 16.78 6.51
N GLU A 168 16.36 17.52 6.74
CA GLU A 168 15.86 17.80 8.08
C GLU A 168 15.39 16.53 8.81
N LEU A 169 14.74 15.60 8.11
CA LEU A 169 14.30 14.33 8.69
C LEU A 169 15.51 13.44 9.02
N VAL A 170 16.50 13.36 8.11
CA VAL A 170 17.74 12.61 8.37
C VAL A 170 18.49 13.18 9.59
N GLN A 171 18.53 14.51 9.73
CA GLN A 171 19.12 15.15 10.90
C GLN A 171 18.35 14.80 12.19
N LYS A 172 17.01 14.81 12.18
CA LYS A 172 16.20 14.37 13.33
C LYS A 172 16.46 12.91 13.71
N VAL A 173 16.65 12.02 12.73
CA VAL A 173 17.02 10.61 12.98
C VAL A 173 18.38 10.51 13.66
N LYS A 174 19.38 11.27 13.18
CA LYS A 174 20.72 11.34 13.79
C LYS A 174 20.66 11.83 15.23
N ASP A 175 19.87 12.87 15.51
CA ASP A 175 19.72 13.43 16.85
C ASP A 175 19.07 12.41 17.80
N TYR A 176 18.02 11.72 17.36
CA TYR A 176 17.37 10.65 18.11
C TYR A 176 18.33 9.51 18.44
N GLN A 177 19.08 9.03 17.43
CA GLN A 177 20.05 7.93 17.60
C GLN A 177 21.18 8.33 18.54
N THR A 178 21.67 9.56 18.47
CA THR A 178 22.74 10.08 19.35
C THR A 178 22.28 10.14 20.81
N ARG A 179 21.08 10.66 21.08
CA ARG A 179 20.54 10.73 22.45
C ARG A 179 20.37 9.36 23.09
N ARG A 180 20.06 8.32 22.31
CA ARG A 180 19.92 6.94 22.81
C ARG A 180 21.22 6.25 23.19
N VAL A 181 22.36 6.67 22.66
CA VAL A 181 23.67 6.08 23.01
C VAL A 181 24.16 6.58 24.37
N VAL A 182 23.69 7.75 24.79
CA VAL A 182 24.09 8.41 26.04
C VAL A 182 23.22 8.01 27.24
N ALA A 183 22.03 7.46 26.98
CA ALA A 183 21.07 7.01 27.99
C ALA A 183 21.21 5.51 28.29
#